data_AF-A0A7J9LAE9-F1
#
_entry.id   AF-A0A7J9LAE9-F1
#
_cell.length_a   1.000
_cell.length_b   1.000
_cell.length_c   1.000
_cell.angle_alpha   90.00
_cell.angle_beta   90.00
_cell.angle_gamma   90.00
#
_symmetry.space_group_name_H-M   'P 1'
#
loop_
_entity.id
_entity.type
_entity.pdbx_description
1 polymer ?
#
loop_
_entity_poly.entity_id
_entity_poly.type
_entity_poly.pdbx_seq_one_letter_code
_entity_poly.pdbx_strand_id
1 'polypeptide(L)'
;MASFSIEDFVGDGVLKELIPKLLEEGWDDVPTLKIMNPEDMDAINMTQHQKDALEIRTYLHDRALMQYGDKLEASRKSLPELLNLSTADLSSQFGMRRGHIASFTDRNNKCTDPLPKSYGLPARKLTVTPSRSNTIYKMQTIRKSFCRSSTNNDRSLEESLADFKIKDGYIFKGIVAAGPAEPRACGCIQPPPVVDNVAPYSAIENISVQRLTPEYKIGMERLVKTKTPPMKASELWRDKPAVLLCIRRPGCIMCRAEAHQLYAKKPIFDALGIQMFAVLHEHIESEIKDFWPRYWGGVVVFDRTMGFFKALGGGKLLKDKFLSGFVFNPRAIANYKRAKSMGIEQNFKGEGEIKGGLFIVGPGGTGIAYQFIERNFGDWAPVAEVVEICARLKNQQQDEGDSSRSPQEHK
;
A
#
# COMPACT_ATOMS: atom_id res chain seq x y z
N MET A 1 11.87 10.77 -14.97
CA MET A 1 11.62 12.18 -14.62
C MET A 1 12.61 12.56 -13.54
N ALA A 2 13.26 13.72 -13.63
CA ALA A 2 14.09 14.22 -12.54
C ALA A 2 13.24 14.34 -11.27
N SER A 3 13.77 13.93 -10.12
CA SER A 3 13.08 14.10 -8.84
C SER A 3 12.93 15.60 -8.55
N PHE A 4 11.69 16.11 -8.51
CA PHE A 4 11.43 17.47 -8.05
C PHE A 4 11.76 17.59 -6.56
N SER A 5 12.49 18.63 -6.16
CA SER A 5 12.53 19.05 -4.76
C SER A 5 11.17 19.62 -4.34
N ILE A 6 10.93 19.76 -3.04
CA ILE A 6 9.71 20.43 -2.56
C ILE A 6 9.66 21.86 -3.06
N GLU A 7 10.80 22.54 -3.04
CA GLU A 7 10.93 23.93 -3.43
C GLU A 7 10.60 24.09 -4.92
N ASP A 8 11.09 23.20 -5.78
CA ASP A 8 10.79 23.22 -7.22
C ASP A 8 9.34 22.86 -7.50
N PHE A 9 8.75 21.94 -6.72
CA PHE A 9 7.35 21.58 -6.87
C PHE A 9 6.45 22.74 -6.48
N VAL A 10 6.60 23.23 -5.25
CA VAL A 10 5.83 24.35 -4.68
C VAL A 10 6.00 25.64 -5.50
N GLY A 11 7.19 25.87 -6.04
CA GLY A 11 7.51 27.06 -6.84
C GLY A 11 7.48 28.36 -6.02
N ASP A 12 7.22 29.46 -6.72
CA ASP A 12 7.24 30.81 -6.15
C ASP A 12 5.84 31.35 -5.81
N GLY A 13 4.82 30.48 -5.90
CA GLY A 13 3.43 30.80 -5.62
C GLY A 13 3.03 30.76 -4.14
N VAL A 14 1.73 30.66 -3.90
CA VAL A 14 1.13 30.78 -2.55
C VAL A 14 1.51 29.65 -1.59
N LEU A 15 1.99 28.54 -2.15
CA LEU A 15 2.44 27.37 -1.41
C LEU A 15 3.83 27.59 -0.80
N LYS A 16 4.63 28.54 -1.31
CA LYS A 16 6.00 28.83 -0.83
C LYS A 16 6.02 29.25 0.64
N GLU A 17 5.04 30.04 1.04
CA GLU A 17 4.87 30.50 2.43
C GLU A 17 4.53 29.35 3.38
N LEU A 18 4.02 28.23 2.85
CA LEU A 18 3.61 27.05 3.61
C LEU A 18 4.75 26.05 3.82
N ILE A 19 5.87 26.17 3.09
CA ILE A 19 7.01 25.22 3.13
C ILE A 19 7.46 24.93 4.57
N PRO A 20 7.74 25.93 5.45
CA PRO A 20 8.19 25.62 6.81
C PRO A 20 7.22 24.75 7.60
N LYS A 21 5.91 24.98 7.41
CA LYS A 21 4.84 24.24 8.09
C LYS A 21 4.64 22.84 7.50
N LEU A 22 4.76 22.70 6.18
CA LEU A 22 4.74 21.40 5.50
C LEU A 22 5.87 20.51 6.01
N LEU A 23 7.09 21.05 6.10
CA LEU A 23 8.26 20.33 6.61
C LEU A 23 8.11 19.95 8.09
N GLU A 24 7.56 20.84 8.94
CA GLU A 24 7.33 20.55 10.36
C GLU A 24 6.32 19.40 10.58
N GLU A 25 5.27 19.36 9.76
CA GLU A 25 4.19 18.35 9.82
C GLU A 25 4.52 17.06 9.04
N GLY A 26 5.73 16.94 8.48
CA GLY A 26 6.19 15.72 7.79
C GLY A 26 5.72 15.57 6.35
N TRP A 27 5.36 16.67 5.69
CA TRP A 27 5.11 16.75 4.24
C TRP A 27 6.38 17.22 3.54
N ASP A 28 7.44 16.41 3.60
CA ASP A 28 8.80 16.76 3.20
C ASP A 28 9.25 16.20 1.83
N ASP A 29 8.33 15.58 1.08
CA ASP A 29 8.54 15.21 -0.33
C ASP A 29 7.32 15.46 -1.23
N VAL A 30 7.55 15.49 -2.54
CA VAL A 30 6.49 15.72 -3.55
C VAL A 30 5.43 14.60 -3.55
N PRO A 31 5.80 13.30 -3.53
CA PRO A 31 4.82 12.22 -3.37
C PRO A 31 3.90 12.39 -2.15
N THR A 32 4.41 12.78 -0.97
CA THR A 32 3.58 13.02 0.22
C THR A 32 2.65 14.22 0.03
N LEU A 33 3.11 15.35 -0.52
CA LEU A 33 2.25 16.51 -0.79
C LEU A 33 1.08 16.18 -1.73
N LYS A 34 1.31 15.37 -2.78
CA LYS A 34 0.30 15.00 -3.78
C LYS A 34 -0.81 14.10 -3.23
N ILE A 35 -0.60 13.47 -2.06
CA ILE A 35 -1.60 12.60 -1.43
C ILE A 35 -2.40 13.27 -0.32
N MET A 36 -2.07 14.52 0.01
CA MET A 36 -2.75 15.33 1.02
C MET A 36 -4.25 15.44 0.69
N ASN A 37 -5.11 15.01 1.62
CA ASN A 37 -6.56 15.06 1.46
C ASN A 37 -7.14 16.38 2.02
N PRO A 38 -8.42 16.73 1.75
CA PRO A 38 -9.01 17.96 2.26
C PRO A 38 -8.94 18.10 3.77
N GLU A 39 -9.05 16.99 4.52
CA GLU A 39 -8.94 16.99 5.98
C GLU A 39 -7.51 17.32 6.46
N ASP A 40 -6.47 16.83 5.77
CA ASP A 40 -5.07 17.15 6.05
C ASP A 40 -4.79 18.63 5.75
N MET A 41 -5.31 19.14 4.63
CA MET A 41 -5.20 20.55 4.25
C MET A 41 -5.89 21.45 5.29
N ASP A 42 -7.05 21.04 5.80
CA ASP A 42 -7.73 21.73 6.90
C ASP A 42 -6.92 21.69 8.21
N ALA A 43 -6.27 20.56 8.52
CA ALA A 43 -5.49 20.40 9.75
C ALA A 43 -4.31 21.37 9.84
N ILE A 44 -3.68 21.71 8.70
CA ILE A 44 -2.63 22.73 8.64
C ILE A 44 -3.16 24.12 8.28
N ASN A 45 -4.48 24.34 8.34
CA ASN A 45 -5.14 25.61 8.06
C ASN A 45 -4.84 26.17 6.65
N MET A 46 -4.81 25.32 5.61
CA MET A 46 -4.68 25.80 4.25
C MET A 46 -5.91 26.62 3.84
N THR A 47 -5.65 27.78 3.27
CA THR A 47 -6.68 28.58 2.60
C THR A 47 -7.18 27.85 1.36
N GLN A 48 -8.41 28.14 0.90
CA GLN A 48 -8.93 27.54 -0.34
C GLN A 48 -7.99 27.78 -1.54
N HIS A 49 -7.37 28.96 -1.61
CA HIS A 49 -6.40 29.29 -2.67
C HIS A 49 -5.16 28.37 -2.63
N GLN A 50 -4.65 28.04 -1.44
CA GLN A 50 -3.55 27.08 -1.30
C GLN A 50 -3.99 25.65 -1.68
N LYS A 51 -5.23 25.27 -1.38
CA LYS A 51 -5.76 23.95 -1.77
C LYS A 51 -5.86 23.82 -3.29
N ASP A 52 -6.41 24.85 -3.95
CA ASP A 52 -6.53 24.90 -5.41
C ASP A 52 -5.14 24.91 -6.07
N ALA A 53 -4.19 25.65 -5.50
CA ALA A 53 -2.81 25.68 -5.96
C ALA A 53 -2.14 24.29 -5.90
N LEU A 54 -2.31 23.57 -4.78
CA LEU A 54 -1.77 22.23 -4.62
C LEU A 54 -2.40 21.23 -5.60
N GLU A 55 -3.70 21.35 -5.88
CA GLU A 55 -4.40 20.56 -6.89
C GLU A 55 -3.84 20.83 -8.30
N ILE A 56 -3.67 22.10 -8.66
CA ILE A 56 -3.10 22.52 -9.96
C ILE A 56 -1.68 21.98 -10.12
N ARG A 57 -0.82 22.13 -9.12
CA ARG A 57 0.57 21.66 -9.12
C ARG A 57 0.66 20.15 -9.30
N THR A 58 -0.17 19.42 -8.56
CA THR A 58 -0.29 17.96 -8.68
C THR A 58 -0.65 17.57 -10.11
N TYR A 59 -1.66 18.23 -10.69
CA TYR A 59 -2.12 17.96 -12.06
C TYR A 59 -1.06 18.24 -13.13
N LEU A 60 -0.33 19.36 -12.99
CA LEU A 60 0.73 19.78 -13.91
C LEU A 60 1.96 18.88 -13.80
N HIS A 61 2.36 18.50 -12.59
CA HIS A 61 3.48 17.60 -12.34
C HIS A 61 3.28 16.27 -13.06
N ASP A 62 2.07 15.69 -12.97
CA ASP A 62 1.72 14.43 -13.63
C ASP A 62 1.76 14.50 -15.17
N ARG A 63 1.79 15.71 -15.73
CA ARG A 63 1.80 15.96 -17.18
C ARG A 63 3.10 16.57 -17.69
N ALA A 64 4.12 16.69 -16.84
CA ALA A 64 5.35 17.42 -17.15
C ALA A 64 5.10 18.87 -17.60
N LEU A 65 4.16 19.55 -16.93
CA LEU A 65 3.70 20.91 -17.24
C LEU A 65 4.01 21.93 -16.13
N MET A 66 4.95 21.62 -15.23
CA MET A 66 5.26 22.45 -14.05
C MET A 66 5.69 23.88 -14.38
N GLN A 67 6.24 24.12 -15.58
CA GLN A 67 6.57 25.46 -16.08
C GLN A 67 5.37 26.45 -16.13
N TYR A 68 4.14 25.94 -16.03
CA TYR A 68 2.93 26.77 -15.99
C TYR A 68 2.37 27.00 -14.58
N GLY A 69 2.96 26.36 -13.56
CA GLY A 69 2.45 26.33 -12.18
C GLY A 69 2.17 27.71 -11.60
N ASP A 70 3.20 28.55 -11.48
CA ASP A 70 3.06 29.87 -10.84
C ASP A 70 2.02 30.75 -11.56
N LYS A 71 1.98 30.69 -12.90
CA LYS A 71 1.04 31.49 -13.72
C LYS A 71 -0.40 31.02 -13.55
N LEU A 72 -0.63 29.71 -13.52
CA LEU A 72 -1.98 29.15 -13.35
C LEU A 72 -2.51 29.44 -11.94
N GLU A 73 -1.67 29.31 -10.91
CA GLU A 73 -2.02 29.64 -9.52
C GLU A 73 -2.32 31.12 -9.32
N ALA A 74 -1.54 32.00 -9.95
CA ALA A 74 -1.73 33.44 -9.87
C ALA A 74 -3.09 33.90 -10.45
N SER A 75 -3.71 33.10 -11.33
CA SER A 75 -5.03 33.41 -11.89
C SER A 75 -6.19 33.24 -10.91
N ARG A 76 -5.96 32.58 -9.76
CA ARG A 76 -6.96 32.25 -8.73
C ARG A 76 -8.16 31.44 -9.25
N LYS A 77 -8.03 30.82 -10.43
CA LYS A 77 -9.00 29.85 -10.95
C LYS A 77 -8.68 28.47 -10.39
N SER A 78 -9.71 27.73 -10.03
CA SER A 78 -9.60 26.31 -9.68
C SER A 78 -9.26 25.46 -10.91
N LEU A 79 -8.75 24.25 -10.70
CA LEU A 79 -8.41 23.34 -11.80
C LEU A 79 -9.61 23.07 -12.74
N PRO A 80 -10.85 22.84 -12.27
CA PRO A 80 -12.01 22.69 -13.16
C PRO A 80 -12.29 23.92 -14.03
N GLU A 81 -12.11 25.13 -13.48
CA GLU A 81 -12.28 26.37 -14.25
C GLU A 81 -11.20 26.51 -15.33
N LEU A 82 -9.95 26.15 -15.00
CA LEU A 82 -8.83 26.14 -15.95
C LEU A 82 -9.03 25.10 -17.07
N LEU A 83 -9.55 23.91 -16.75
CA LEU A 83 -9.84 22.85 -17.72
C LEU A 83 -11.02 23.17 -18.66
N ASN A 84 -11.86 24.13 -18.28
CA ASN A 84 -12.98 24.60 -19.10
C ASN A 84 -12.61 25.82 -19.97
N LEU A 85 -11.38 26.33 -19.88
CA LEU A 85 -10.91 27.42 -20.74
C LEU A 85 -10.75 26.98 -22.20
N SER A 86 -10.92 27.93 -23.11
CA SER A 86 -10.67 27.68 -24.52
C SER A 86 -9.17 27.49 -24.80
N THR A 87 -8.83 26.83 -25.91
CA THR A 87 -7.43 26.70 -26.35
C THR A 87 -6.78 28.07 -26.60
N ALA A 88 -7.56 29.06 -27.04
CA ALA A 88 -7.11 30.43 -27.22
C ALA A 88 -6.77 31.10 -25.88
N ASP A 89 -7.59 30.88 -24.84
CA ASP A 89 -7.34 31.41 -23.49
C ASP A 89 -6.11 30.77 -22.86
N LEU A 90 -5.93 29.45 -22.98
CA LEU A 90 -4.75 28.75 -22.47
C LEU A 90 -3.45 29.24 -23.13
N SER A 91 -3.50 29.52 -24.43
CA SER A 91 -2.34 30.06 -25.15
C SER A 91 -2.08 31.54 -24.80
N SER A 92 -3.11 32.38 -24.80
CA SER A 92 -2.96 33.84 -24.65
C SER A 92 -2.72 34.27 -23.20
N GLN A 93 -3.45 33.69 -22.24
CA GLN A 93 -3.37 34.06 -20.83
C GLN A 93 -2.18 33.38 -20.12
N PHE A 94 -1.86 32.14 -20.49
CA PHE A 94 -0.84 31.34 -19.79
C PHE A 94 0.40 31.01 -20.64
N GLY A 95 0.42 31.38 -21.92
CA GLY A 95 1.55 31.10 -22.82
C GLY A 95 1.70 29.59 -23.12
N MET A 96 0.62 28.82 -23.01
CA MET A 96 0.68 27.37 -23.17
C MET A 96 0.86 27.01 -24.65
N ARG A 97 1.88 26.20 -24.96
CA ARG A 97 2.15 25.75 -26.33
C ARG A 97 1.10 24.74 -26.78
N ARG A 98 0.78 24.68 -28.08
CA ARG A 98 -0.25 23.77 -28.64
C ARG A 98 -0.13 22.32 -28.16
N GLY A 99 1.08 21.76 -28.13
CA GLY A 99 1.31 20.40 -27.62
C GLY A 99 1.02 20.26 -26.11
N HIS A 100 1.41 21.27 -25.32
CA HIS A 100 1.11 21.31 -23.89
C HIS A 100 -0.38 21.52 -23.60
N ILE A 101 -1.10 22.29 -24.43
CA ILE A 101 -2.56 22.43 -24.34
C ILE A 101 -3.22 21.07 -24.56
N ALA A 102 -2.77 20.30 -25.55
CA ALA A 102 -3.27 18.95 -25.76
C ALA A 102 -3.02 18.09 -24.52
N SER A 103 -1.81 18.05 -23.97
CA SER A 103 -1.51 17.31 -22.73
C SER A 103 -2.28 17.79 -21.51
N PHE A 104 -2.52 19.10 -21.39
CA PHE A 104 -3.26 19.73 -20.28
C PHE A 104 -4.76 19.44 -20.34
N THR A 105 -5.33 19.29 -21.54
CA THR A 105 -6.77 19.04 -21.74
C THR A 105 -7.09 17.57 -22.00
N ASP A 106 -6.08 16.74 -22.24
CA ASP A 106 -6.26 15.32 -22.50
C ASP A 106 -6.79 14.58 -21.26
N ARG A 107 -8.06 14.19 -21.38
CA ARG A 107 -8.78 13.36 -20.40
C ARG A 107 -8.43 11.87 -20.52
N ASN A 108 -7.77 11.47 -21.60
CA ASN A 108 -7.48 10.09 -21.98
C ASN A 108 -5.98 9.76 -21.98
N ASN A 109 -5.09 10.66 -21.52
CA ASN A 109 -3.65 10.44 -21.64
C ASN A 109 -3.21 9.16 -20.92
N LYS A 110 -2.92 8.14 -21.72
CA LYS A 110 -2.33 6.86 -21.35
C LYS A 110 -0.80 6.90 -21.40
N CYS A 111 -0.18 8.07 -21.26
CA CYS A 111 1.18 8.17 -20.76
C CYS A 111 1.14 8.12 -19.22
N THR A 112 0.71 6.98 -18.68
CA THR A 112 0.57 6.75 -17.24
C THR A 112 0.90 5.28 -16.95
N ASP A 113 2.14 5.02 -16.51
CA ASP A 113 2.29 4.17 -15.34
C ASP A 113 1.82 5.01 -14.15
N PRO A 114 0.74 4.63 -13.44
CA PRO A 114 0.37 5.29 -12.21
C PRO A 114 1.25 4.76 -11.09
N LEU A 115 2.31 5.50 -10.74
CA LEU A 115 3.06 5.31 -9.50
C LEU A 115 2.52 6.23 -8.39
N PRO A 116 2.61 5.83 -7.11
CA PRO A 116 1.48 5.41 -6.28
C PRO A 116 1.11 6.44 -5.19
N LYS A 117 -0.11 6.33 -4.62
CA LYS A 117 -0.46 6.93 -3.32
C LYS A 117 -0.19 5.93 -2.18
N SER A 118 0.59 6.35 -1.18
CA SER A 118 0.85 5.82 0.18
C SER A 118 2.34 6.11 0.44
N TYR A 119 2.79 6.94 1.41
CA TYR A 119 2.71 6.80 2.88
C TYR A 119 2.56 8.15 3.58
N GLY A 120 1.65 8.22 4.54
CA GLY A 120 1.50 9.35 5.45
C GLY A 120 0.26 9.08 6.28
N LEU A 121 0.43 9.00 7.59
CA LEU A 121 -0.65 8.62 8.50
C LEU A 121 -1.38 9.87 8.97
N PRO A 122 -2.72 9.92 8.90
CA PRO A 122 -3.46 11.09 9.32
C PRO A 122 -3.26 11.50 10.78
N ALA A 123 -3.11 12.81 10.97
CA ALA A 123 -3.23 13.49 12.25
C ALA A 123 -4.70 13.56 12.70
N ARG A 124 -4.94 13.47 14.02
CA ARG A 124 -6.26 13.34 14.65
C ARG A 124 -6.70 14.66 15.32
N LYS A 125 -8.01 14.95 15.25
CA LYS A 125 -8.72 15.92 16.13
C LYS A 125 -8.57 15.56 17.61
N LEU A 126 -7.97 16.46 18.39
CA LEU A 126 -8.07 16.48 19.86
C LEU A 126 -9.40 17.14 20.26
N THR A 127 -10.38 16.34 20.71
CA THR A 127 -11.46 16.86 21.56
C THR A 127 -11.01 16.72 23.02
N VAL A 128 -10.53 17.82 23.59
CA VAL A 128 -10.29 17.94 25.03
C VAL A 128 -11.63 18.20 25.71
N THR A 129 -12.09 17.25 26.51
CA THR A 129 -13.09 17.52 27.57
C THR A 129 -12.33 17.50 28.90
N PRO A 130 -12.47 18.51 29.77
CA PRO A 130 -11.63 18.60 30.97
C PRO A 130 -12.15 17.63 32.04
N SER A 131 -11.37 16.58 32.31
CA SER A 131 -11.54 15.79 33.53
C SER A 131 -10.36 16.05 34.46
N ARG A 132 -10.67 16.65 35.61
CA ARG A 132 -9.75 16.92 36.71
C ARG A 132 -9.24 15.60 37.27
N SER A 133 -7.92 15.41 37.30
CA SER A 133 -7.19 14.76 38.41
C SER A 133 -5.68 14.88 38.17
N ASN A 134 -5.02 15.60 39.08
CA ASN A 134 -3.58 15.74 39.18
C ASN A 134 -2.92 14.40 39.49
N THR A 135 -1.86 14.03 38.78
CA THR A 135 -0.63 13.51 39.43
C THR A 135 0.57 13.76 38.54
N ILE A 136 1.53 14.50 39.10
CA ILE A 136 2.79 14.89 38.50
C ILE A 136 3.74 13.70 38.52
N TYR A 137 4.20 13.26 37.35
CA TYR A 137 5.49 12.57 37.22
C TYR A 137 6.29 13.21 36.08
N LYS A 138 7.24 14.06 36.48
CA LYS A 138 8.34 14.54 35.65
C LYS A 138 9.19 13.34 35.23
N MET A 139 9.41 13.13 33.94
CA MET A 139 10.63 12.46 33.48
C MET A 139 11.23 13.25 32.31
N GLN A 140 12.51 13.58 32.50
CA GLN A 140 13.29 14.50 31.70
C GLN A 140 13.64 13.92 30.33
N THR A 141 13.55 14.81 29.36
CA THR A 141 14.05 14.73 28.00
C THR A 141 15.55 14.40 27.97
N ILE A 142 15.93 13.31 27.31
CA ILE A 142 17.26 13.17 26.70
C ILE A 142 17.03 12.87 25.22
N ARG A 143 16.92 13.94 24.42
CA ARG A 143 17.03 13.88 22.96
C ARG A 143 18.51 13.70 22.64
N LYS A 144 18.94 12.50 22.31
CA LYS A 144 20.18 12.30 21.55
C LYS A 144 19.85 12.36 20.06
N SER A 145 20.34 13.40 19.42
CA SER A 145 20.41 13.57 17.99
C SER A 145 21.32 12.50 17.38
N PHE A 146 20.80 11.79 16.38
CA PHE A 146 21.64 11.19 15.34
C PHE A 146 21.08 11.67 14.00
N CYS A 147 21.81 12.61 13.40
CA CYS A 147 21.64 13.00 12.01
C CYS A 147 22.59 12.20 11.12
N ARG A 148 22.11 11.94 9.90
CA ARG A 148 22.81 11.72 8.62
C ARG A 148 23.36 10.32 8.28
N SER A 149 22.73 9.75 7.26
CA SER A 149 23.40 9.30 6.01
C SER A 149 22.37 9.46 4.87
N SER A 150 22.35 10.62 4.20
CA SER A 150 22.78 10.84 2.81
C SER A 150 22.11 9.93 1.75
N THR A 151 21.15 10.54 1.05
CA THR A 151 20.93 10.50 -0.41
C THR A 151 21.85 9.59 -1.24
N ASN A 152 21.26 8.59 -1.89
CA ASN A 152 21.75 8.01 -3.14
C ASN A 152 20.53 7.50 -3.95
N ASN A 153 19.85 8.43 -4.62
CA ASN A 153 18.83 8.13 -5.63
C ASN A 153 19.53 7.96 -6.98
N ASP A 154 20.01 6.77 -7.26
CA ASP A 154 20.18 6.19 -8.60
C ASP A 154 20.67 4.75 -8.45
N ARG A 155 19.79 3.88 -7.95
CA ARG A 155 20.00 2.42 -8.02
C ARG A 155 19.03 1.83 -9.04
N SER A 156 19.57 1.10 -10.00
CA SER A 156 18.79 0.32 -10.98
C SER A 156 17.91 -0.73 -10.28
N LEU A 157 16.87 -1.22 -10.97
CA LEU A 157 16.03 -2.33 -10.49
C LEU A 157 16.89 -3.56 -10.15
N GLU A 158 17.94 -3.80 -10.94
CA GLU A 158 18.91 -4.88 -10.73
C GLU A 158 19.72 -4.67 -9.44
N GLU A 159 20.14 -3.46 -9.13
CA GLU A 159 20.85 -3.14 -7.87
C GLU A 159 19.93 -3.17 -6.64
N SER A 160 18.64 -2.89 -6.81
CA SER A 160 17.65 -3.02 -5.74
C SER A 160 17.29 -4.48 -5.44
N LEU A 161 17.42 -5.36 -6.45
CA LEU A 161 17.20 -6.81 -6.33
C LEU A 161 18.47 -7.56 -5.86
N ALA A 162 19.65 -6.98 -6.07
CA ALA A 162 20.93 -7.58 -5.69
C ALA A 162 21.08 -7.80 -4.18
N ASP A 163 20.44 -6.96 -3.35
CA ASP A 163 20.46 -7.07 -1.89
C ASP A 163 19.67 -8.29 -1.35
N PHE A 164 18.98 -9.04 -2.22
CA PHE A 164 18.07 -10.13 -1.83
C PHE A 164 18.39 -11.51 -2.41
N LYS A 165 19.55 -11.75 -3.04
CA LYS A 165 19.81 -13.04 -3.75
C LYS A 165 19.90 -14.28 -2.84
N ILE A 166 18.98 -15.24 -2.99
CA ILE A 166 19.14 -16.64 -2.55
C ILE A 166 19.81 -17.50 -3.64
N LYS A 167 20.69 -18.45 -3.24
CA LYS A 167 21.56 -19.32 -4.07
C LYS A 167 20.91 -19.91 -5.35
N ASP A 168 21.67 -19.96 -6.45
CA ASP A 168 21.27 -20.47 -7.76
C ASP A 168 20.99 -21.99 -7.78
N GLY A 169 19.98 -22.42 -8.56
CA GLY A 169 19.69 -23.84 -8.87
C GLY A 169 18.45 -24.47 -8.22
N TYR A 170 17.62 -23.71 -7.50
CA TYR A 170 16.44 -24.24 -6.80
C TYR A 170 15.16 -24.21 -7.66
N ILE A 171 14.60 -25.38 -7.98
CA ILE A 171 13.27 -25.52 -8.58
C ILE A 171 12.23 -25.32 -7.47
N PHE A 172 11.46 -24.24 -7.56
CA PHE A 172 10.60 -23.82 -6.47
C PHE A 172 9.27 -24.57 -6.46
N LYS A 173 9.11 -25.52 -5.53
CA LYS A 173 7.83 -26.16 -5.20
C LYS A 173 7.20 -25.53 -3.95
N GLY A 174 6.89 -24.24 -4.00
CA GLY A 174 6.32 -23.54 -2.84
C GLY A 174 7.32 -23.36 -1.67
N ILE A 175 7.38 -22.19 -1.04
CA ILE A 175 8.05 -22.02 0.26
C ILE A 175 6.99 -21.65 1.28
N VAL A 176 7.04 -22.31 2.44
CA VAL A 176 6.38 -21.83 3.65
C VAL A 176 7.38 -21.08 4.49
N ALA A 177 7.05 -19.85 4.86
CA ALA A 177 7.80 -19.06 5.82
C ALA A 177 6.91 -18.67 6.99
N ALA A 178 7.51 -18.56 8.17
CA ALA A 178 6.85 -18.10 9.37
C ALA A 178 7.87 -17.56 10.38
N GLY A 179 7.46 -16.60 11.21
CA GLY A 179 8.26 -16.20 12.37
C GLY A 179 8.35 -17.34 13.41
N PRO A 180 9.37 -17.38 14.27
CA PRO A 180 9.43 -18.33 15.36
C PRO A 180 8.26 -18.12 16.34
N ALA A 181 7.77 -19.22 16.92
CA ALA A 181 6.78 -19.18 17.98
C ALA A 181 7.18 -20.13 19.10
N GLU A 182 7.39 -19.56 20.28
CA GLU A 182 7.80 -20.27 21.49
C GLU A 182 6.57 -20.64 22.34
N PRO A 183 6.66 -21.71 23.15
CA PRO A 183 5.71 -21.98 24.22
C PRO A 183 5.59 -20.78 25.17
N ARG A 184 4.37 -20.47 25.62
CA ARG A 184 4.05 -19.33 26.49
C ARG A 184 3.56 -19.83 27.85
N ALA A 185 3.57 -18.93 28.85
CA ALA A 185 3.15 -19.23 30.22
C ALA A 185 3.83 -20.49 30.80
N CYS A 186 5.17 -20.50 30.81
CA CYS A 186 5.98 -21.62 31.30
C CYS A 186 5.70 -22.97 30.60
N GLY A 187 5.28 -22.95 29.33
CA GLY A 187 5.00 -24.14 28.54
C GLY A 187 3.55 -24.63 28.59
N CYS A 188 2.68 -24.02 29.41
CA CYS A 188 1.27 -24.38 29.47
C CYS A 188 0.49 -24.02 28.19
N ILE A 189 1.03 -23.10 27.38
CA ILE A 189 0.41 -22.66 26.14
C ILE A 189 1.37 -22.97 25.00
N GLN A 190 1.04 -24.01 24.24
CA GLN A 190 1.82 -24.41 23.07
C GLN A 190 1.57 -23.46 21.89
N PRO A 191 2.58 -23.18 21.05
CA PRO A 191 2.37 -22.40 19.84
C PRO A 191 1.46 -23.14 18.87
N PRO A 192 0.80 -22.42 17.94
CA PRO A 192 0.03 -23.06 16.88
C PRO A 192 0.90 -24.06 16.10
N PRO A 193 0.32 -25.18 15.63
CA PRO A 193 1.03 -26.19 14.86
C PRO A 193 1.67 -25.56 13.63
N VAL A 194 2.88 -26.01 13.30
CA VAL A 194 3.58 -25.60 12.07
C VAL A 194 2.99 -26.40 10.91
N VAL A 195 2.72 -25.71 9.81
CA VAL A 195 2.45 -26.36 8.53
C VAL A 195 3.74 -26.27 7.75
N ASP A 196 4.45 -27.39 7.60
CA ASP A 196 5.77 -27.41 6.96
C ASP A 196 5.69 -27.40 5.42
N ASN A 197 4.52 -27.77 4.88
CA ASN A 197 4.26 -27.85 3.45
C ASN A 197 3.36 -26.71 2.99
N VAL A 198 3.60 -26.19 1.79
CA VAL A 198 2.70 -25.22 1.17
C VAL A 198 1.32 -25.85 0.98
N ALA A 199 0.27 -25.05 1.22
CA ALA A 199 -1.10 -25.48 1.00
C ALA A 199 -1.27 -26.02 -0.44
N PRO A 200 -2.04 -27.09 -0.64
CA PRO A 200 -2.30 -27.55 -1.99
C PRO A 200 -3.06 -26.47 -2.76
N TYR A 201 -2.74 -26.27 -4.04
CA TYR A 201 -3.40 -25.26 -4.88
C TYR A 201 -4.94 -25.42 -4.88
N SER A 202 -5.42 -26.67 -4.85
CA SER A 202 -6.84 -27.02 -4.77
C SER A 202 -7.53 -26.51 -3.49
N ALA A 203 -6.78 -26.21 -2.42
CA ALA A 203 -7.34 -25.60 -1.22
C ALA A 203 -7.72 -24.13 -1.42
N ILE A 204 -7.16 -23.45 -2.42
CA ILE A 204 -7.38 -22.01 -2.64
C ILE A 204 -8.13 -21.67 -3.93
N GLU A 205 -7.99 -22.47 -5.00
CA GLU A 205 -8.48 -22.11 -6.34
C GLU A 205 -10.02 -21.93 -6.40
N ASN A 206 -10.76 -22.77 -5.67
CA ASN A 206 -12.22 -22.81 -5.73
C ASN A 206 -12.89 -22.03 -4.58
N ILE A 207 -12.13 -21.27 -3.79
CA ILE A 207 -12.70 -20.43 -2.73
C ILE A 207 -13.65 -19.40 -3.37
N SER A 208 -14.86 -19.26 -2.81
CA SER A 208 -15.80 -18.23 -3.23
C SER A 208 -15.42 -16.89 -2.60
N VAL A 209 -15.01 -15.94 -3.43
CA VAL A 209 -14.66 -14.58 -3.01
C VAL A 209 -15.59 -13.54 -3.64
N GLN A 210 -15.78 -12.41 -2.97
CA GLN A 210 -16.54 -11.28 -3.49
C GLN A 210 -15.66 -10.04 -3.49
N ARG A 211 -15.58 -9.28 -4.59
CA ARG A 211 -14.86 -8.01 -4.60
C ARG A 211 -15.68 -6.95 -3.88
N LEU A 212 -15.10 -6.38 -2.82
CA LEU A 212 -15.71 -5.34 -2.00
C LEU A 212 -15.33 -3.94 -2.51
N THR A 213 -14.11 -3.79 -2.99
CA THR A 213 -13.60 -2.52 -3.51
C THR A 213 -12.93 -2.72 -4.87
N PRO A 214 -12.97 -1.71 -5.75
CA PRO A 214 -12.11 -1.70 -6.92
C PRO A 214 -10.66 -1.41 -6.52
N GLU A 215 -9.73 -1.54 -7.46
CA GLU A 215 -8.44 -0.85 -7.33
C GLU A 215 -8.70 0.66 -7.33
N TYR A 216 -8.17 1.35 -6.32
CA TYR A 216 -8.41 2.77 -6.13
C TYR A 216 -7.82 3.56 -7.30
N LYS A 217 -8.66 4.40 -7.90
CA LYS A 217 -8.26 5.44 -8.85
C LYS A 217 -8.94 6.74 -8.44
N ILE A 218 -8.22 7.84 -8.56
CA ILE A 218 -8.71 9.18 -8.22
C ILE A 218 -10.02 9.43 -8.97
N GLY A 219 -11.08 9.84 -8.26
CA GLY A 219 -12.40 10.12 -8.84
C GLY A 219 -13.37 8.93 -8.86
N MET A 220 -12.97 7.75 -8.39
CA MET A 220 -13.84 6.56 -8.32
C MET A 220 -14.61 6.42 -7.00
N GLU A 221 -14.51 7.38 -6.07
CA GLU A 221 -15.10 7.29 -4.72
C GLU A 221 -16.63 7.11 -4.77
N ARG A 222 -17.28 7.60 -5.83
CA ARG A 222 -18.74 7.50 -6.05
C ARG A 222 -19.20 6.15 -6.62
N LEU A 223 -18.29 5.31 -7.14
CA LEU A 223 -18.60 4.04 -7.83
C LEU A 223 -18.48 2.79 -6.94
N VAL A 224 -18.07 2.94 -5.68
CA VAL A 224 -17.85 1.82 -4.73
C VAL A 224 -19.16 1.14 -4.30
N LYS A 225 -20.33 1.70 -4.64
CA LYS A 225 -21.64 1.19 -4.21
C LYS A 225 -22.09 -0.09 -4.90
N THR A 226 -21.37 -0.59 -5.91
CA THR A 226 -21.81 -1.75 -6.70
C THR A 226 -21.28 -3.04 -6.10
N LYS A 227 -22.12 -3.77 -5.36
CA LYS A 227 -21.80 -5.13 -4.90
C LYS A 227 -21.57 -6.03 -6.12
N THR A 228 -20.37 -6.57 -6.24
CA THR A 228 -20.06 -7.55 -7.29
C THR A 228 -20.63 -8.93 -6.91
N PRO A 229 -21.03 -9.78 -7.88
CA PRO A 229 -21.39 -11.15 -7.57
C PRO A 229 -20.16 -11.93 -7.07
N PRO A 230 -20.34 -12.97 -6.24
CA PRO A 230 -19.25 -13.87 -5.87
C PRO A 230 -18.63 -14.55 -7.09
N MET A 231 -17.33 -14.83 -7.01
CA MET A 231 -16.51 -15.47 -8.04
C MET A 231 -15.57 -16.49 -7.42
N LYS A 232 -15.02 -17.40 -8.22
CA LYS A 232 -13.92 -18.27 -7.78
C LYS A 232 -12.66 -17.44 -7.56
N ALA A 233 -11.87 -17.79 -6.56
CA ALA A 233 -10.64 -17.09 -6.26
C ALA A 233 -9.59 -17.22 -7.37
N SER A 234 -9.56 -18.35 -8.09
CA SER A 234 -8.67 -18.57 -9.25
C SER A 234 -8.76 -17.47 -10.32
N GLU A 235 -9.90 -16.81 -10.43
CA GLU A 235 -10.11 -15.69 -11.35
C GLU A 235 -9.31 -14.43 -10.97
N LEU A 236 -8.79 -14.33 -9.75
CA LEU A 236 -7.93 -13.23 -9.30
C LEU A 236 -6.51 -13.31 -9.88
N TRP A 237 -6.04 -14.51 -10.23
CA TRP A 237 -4.70 -14.77 -10.77
C TRP A 237 -4.72 -15.55 -12.08
N ARG A 238 -5.87 -15.59 -12.78
CA ARG A 238 -6.02 -16.35 -14.03
C ARG A 238 -5.00 -15.92 -15.08
N ASP A 239 -4.80 -14.61 -15.23
CA ASP A 239 -3.97 -14.04 -16.30
C ASP A 239 -2.60 -13.54 -15.81
N LYS A 240 -2.50 -13.16 -14.53
CA LYS A 240 -1.29 -12.61 -13.91
C LYS A 240 -1.06 -13.21 -12.53
N PRO A 241 0.20 -13.37 -12.10
CA PRO A 241 0.50 -13.76 -10.72
C PRO A 241 -0.07 -12.74 -9.72
N ALA A 242 -0.37 -13.21 -8.51
CA ALA A 242 -0.99 -12.39 -7.48
C ALA A 242 -0.37 -12.58 -6.08
N VAL A 243 -0.22 -11.48 -5.36
CA VAL A 243 -0.03 -11.42 -3.91
C VAL A 243 -1.38 -11.29 -3.24
N LEU A 244 -1.70 -12.20 -2.34
CA LEU A 244 -2.91 -12.21 -1.53
C LEU A 244 -2.53 -11.99 -0.06
N LEU A 245 -2.78 -10.78 0.47
CA LEU A 245 -2.55 -10.47 1.88
C LEU A 245 -3.81 -10.80 2.69
N CYS A 246 -3.76 -11.85 3.52
CA CYS A 246 -4.87 -12.27 4.37
C CYS A 246 -4.89 -11.46 5.66
N ILE A 247 -5.74 -10.44 5.70
CA ILE A 247 -5.84 -9.48 6.80
C ILE A 247 -6.65 -10.09 7.95
N ARG A 248 -6.06 -10.17 9.14
CA ARG A 248 -6.79 -10.59 10.34
C ARG A 248 -7.94 -9.68 10.68
N ARG A 249 -7.71 -8.36 10.64
CA ARG A 249 -8.73 -7.37 10.98
C ARG A 249 -8.36 -6.00 10.42
N PRO A 250 -9.23 -5.37 9.60
CA PRO A 250 -8.92 -4.07 8.98
C PRO A 250 -8.72 -2.93 9.99
N GLY A 251 -9.33 -3.02 11.17
CA GLY A 251 -9.17 -2.05 12.27
C GLY A 251 -7.92 -2.23 13.15
N CYS A 252 -7.20 -3.35 13.04
CA CYS A 252 -6.03 -3.63 13.87
C CYS A 252 -4.81 -2.81 13.41
N ILE A 253 -4.08 -2.19 14.36
CA ILE A 253 -2.87 -1.41 14.05
C ILE A 253 -1.80 -2.22 13.34
N MET A 254 -1.60 -3.48 13.75
CA MET A 254 -0.57 -4.34 13.18
C MET A 254 -0.91 -4.73 11.74
N CYS A 255 -2.20 -4.97 11.45
CA CYS A 255 -2.66 -5.28 10.11
C CYS A 255 -2.65 -4.07 9.20
N ARG A 256 -3.05 -2.89 9.70
CA ARG A 256 -2.96 -1.63 8.95
C ARG A 256 -1.51 -1.31 8.62
N ALA A 257 -0.59 -1.49 9.56
CA ALA A 257 0.84 -1.27 9.36
C ALA A 257 1.45 -2.21 8.32
N GLU A 258 1.12 -3.50 8.37
CA GLU A 258 1.54 -4.47 7.36
C GLU A 258 1.01 -4.13 5.97
N ALA A 259 -0.31 -3.94 5.87
CA ALA A 259 -0.98 -3.61 4.63
C ALA A 259 -0.41 -2.34 4.03
N HIS A 260 -0.25 -1.32 4.87
CA HIS A 260 0.40 -0.08 4.50
C HIS A 260 1.77 -0.39 3.97
N GLN A 261 2.72 -0.91 4.77
CA GLN A 261 4.13 -1.16 4.39
C GLN A 261 4.31 -1.99 3.11
N LEU A 262 3.48 -3.03 2.91
CA LEU A 262 3.55 -3.86 1.72
C LEU A 262 3.09 -3.08 0.48
N TYR A 263 1.99 -2.33 0.59
CA TYR A 263 1.39 -1.61 -0.52
C TYR A 263 2.25 -0.43 -1.06
N ALA A 264 3.26 0.03 -0.32
CA ALA A 264 4.32 0.98 -0.78
C ALA A 264 4.92 0.53 -2.04
N LYS A 265 5.21 -0.76 -2.01
CA LYS A 265 6.06 -1.41 -2.97
C LYS A 265 5.18 -1.83 -4.15
N LYS A 266 3.91 -1.41 -4.19
CA LYS A 266 3.04 -1.56 -5.36
C LYS A 266 3.75 -1.20 -6.67
N PRO A 267 4.54 -0.12 -6.80
CA PRO A 267 5.29 0.12 -8.02
C PRO A 267 6.24 -1.00 -8.44
N ILE A 268 6.89 -1.62 -7.46
CA ILE A 268 7.78 -2.75 -7.69
C ILE A 268 6.94 -3.94 -8.16
N PHE A 269 5.82 -4.23 -7.49
CA PHE A 269 4.91 -5.30 -7.89
C PHE A 269 4.29 -5.05 -9.29
N ASP A 270 3.91 -3.81 -9.61
CA ASP A 270 3.38 -3.41 -10.91
C ASP A 270 4.43 -3.57 -12.02
N ALA A 271 5.68 -3.13 -11.78
CA ALA A 271 6.81 -3.34 -12.69
C ALA A 271 7.15 -4.84 -12.87
N LEU A 272 6.83 -5.65 -11.86
CA LEU A 272 6.94 -7.11 -11.92
C LEU A 272 5.72 -7.79 -12.56
N GLY A 273 4.66 -7.04 -12.89
CA GLY A 273 3.43 -7.57 -13.47
C GLY A 273 2.55 -8.34 -12.47
N ILE A 274 2.75 -8.15 -11.17
CA ILE A 274 2.06 -8.86 -10.09
C ILE A 274 0.83 -8.07 -9.61
N GLN A 275 -0.30 -8.75 -9.46
CA GLN A 275 -1.50 -8.16 -8.88
C GLN A 275 -1.48 -8.24 -7.35
N MET A 276 -2.04 -7.26 -6.65
CA MET A 276 -2.11 -7.26 -5.18
C MET A 276 -3.56 -7.21 -4.70
N PHE A 277 -3.94 -8.15 -3.84
CA PHE A 277 -5.27 -8.21 -3.22
C PHE A 277 -5.16 -8.29 -1.70
N ALA A 278 -6.07 -7.60 -1.00
CA ALA A 278 -6.30 -7.80 0.42
C ALA A 278 -7.50 -8.74 0.59
N VAL A 279 -7.34 -9.81 1.37
CA VAL A 279 -8.38 -10.80 1.64
C VAL A 279 -8.91 -10.60 3.06
N LEU A 280 -10.22 -10.39 3.20
CA LEU A 280 -10.92 -10.27 4.47
C LEU A 280 -11.77 -11.51 4.73
N HIS A 281 -11.84 -11.96 5.98
CA HIS A 281 -12.77 -13.00 6.43
C HIS A 281 -14.05 -12.43 7.07
N GLU A 282 -14.11 -11.11 7.28
CA GLU A 282 -15.24 -10.41 7.88
C GLU A 282 -15.60 -9.17 7.05
N HIS A 283 -16.89 -8.97 6.77
CA HIS A 283 -17.40 -7.81 6.04
C HIS A 283 -18.05 -6.83 7.02
N ILE A 284 -17.27 -5.87 7.53
CA ILE A 284 -17.78 -4.71 8.27
C ILE A 284 -17.57 -3.45 7.41
N GLU A 285 -18.66 -2.87 6.92
CA GLU A 285 -18.64 -1.76 5.95
C GLU A 285 -17.82 -0.56 6.45
N SER A 286 -17.95 -0.18 7.72
CA SER A 286 -17.18 0.92 8.30
C SER A 286 -15.69 0.63 8.34
N GLU A 287 -15.30 -0.62 8.64
CA GLU A 287 -13.89 -1.01 8.71
C GLU A 287 -13.26 -1.08 7.33
N ILE A 288 -14.02 -1.51 6.30
CA ILE A 288 -13.55 -1.50 4.91
C ILE A 288 -13.35 -0.06 4.45
N LYS A 289 -14.30 0.84 4.74
CA LYS A 289 -14.21 2.26 4.38
C LYS A 289 -13.04 2.97 5.05
N ASP A 290 -12.74 2.63 6.31
CA ASP A 290 -11.59 3.22 7.02
C ASP A 290 -10.26 2.59 6.57
N PHE A 291 -10.29 1.36 6.07
CA PHE A 291 -9.11 0.63 5.62
C PHE A 291 -8.69 0.99 4.19
N TRP A 292 -9.65 1.02 3.27
CA TRP A 292 -9.47 1.30 1.85
C TRP A 292 -10.00 2.70 1.51
N PRO A 293 -9.27 3.54 0.77
CA PRO A 293 -7.96 3.27 0.15
C PRO A 293 -6.75 3.61 1.05
N ARG A 294 -6.98 4.02 2.30
CA ARG A 294 -5.98 4.66 3.19
C ARG A 294 -4.74 3.80 3.47
N TYR A 295 -4.92 2.53 3.80
CA TYR A 295 -3.81 1.61 4.09
C TYR A 295 -3.58 0.59 2.97
N TRP A 296 -4.56 0.45 2.08
CA TRP A 296 -4.51 -0.46 0.95
C TRP A 296 -5.31 0.13 -0.19
N GLY A 297 -4.66 0.52 -1.28
CA GLY A 297 -5.33 1.05 -2.47
C GLY A 297 -5.79 -0.05 -3.44
N GLY A 298 -5.43 -1.31 -3.20
CA GLY A 298 -5.72 -2.42 -4.12
C GLY A 298 -7.15 -2.93 -3.97
N VAL A 299 -7.48 -3.95 -4.76
CA VAL A 299 -8.77 -4.64 -4.64
C VAL A 299 -8.84 -5.34 -3.28
N VAL A 300 -9.94 -5.14 -2.56
CA VAL A 300 -10.27 -5.89 -1.35
C VAL A 300 -11.30 -6.95 -1.70
N VAL A 301 -11.03 -8.20 -1.31
CA VAL A 301 -11.94 -9.34 -1.51
C VAL A 301 -12.40 -9.91 -0.18
N PHE A 302 -13.65 -10.35 -0.14
CA PHE A 302 -14.26 -11.02 1.00
C PHE A 302 -14.32 -12.52 0.75
N ASP A 303 -13.62 -13.28 1.59
CA ASP A 303 -13.68 -14.75 1.65
C ASP A 303 -14.68 -15.15 2.74
N ARG A 304 -15.92 -15.36 2.33
CA ARG A 304 -17.03 -15.72 3.23
C ARG A 304 -16.81 -17.05 3.96
N THR A 305 -16.04 -17.95 3.35
CA THR A 305 -15.80 -19.31 3.88
C THR A 305 -14.58 -19.40 4.79
N MET A 306 -13.81 -18.31 4.85
CA MET A 306 -12.48 -18.26 5.48
C MET A 306 -11.55 -19.33 4.91
N GLY A 307 -11.74 -19.71 3.64
CA GLY A 307 -10.94 -20.74 2.95
C GLY A 307 -9.46 -20.42 2.95
N PHE A 308 -9.07 -19.17 2.68
CA PHE A 308 -7.67 -18.76 2.67
C PHE A 308 -7.06 -18.85 4.07
N PHE A 309 -7.81 -18.40 5.08
CA PHE A 309 -7.40 -18.45 6.48
C PHE A 309 -7.29 -19.88 7.00
N LYS A 310 -8.15 -20.79 6.53
CA LYS A 310 -8.04 -22.23 6.80
C LYS A 310 -6.85 -22.84 6.07
N ALA A 311 -6.60 -22.47 4.81
CA ALA A 311 -5.46 -22.98 4.04
C ALA A 311 -4.12 -22.63 4.73
N LEU A 312 -4.00 -21.41 5.28
CA LEU A 312 -2.84 -21.01 6.09
C LEU A 312 -2.59 -21.90 7.31
N GLY A 313 -3.64 -22.49 7.89
CA GLY A 313 -3.56 -23.40 9.03
C GLY A 313 -3.78 -24.88 8.69
N GLY A 314 -3.53 -25.29 7.45
CA GLY A 314 -3.65 -26.71 7.04
C GLY A 314 -5.09 -27.23 7.11
N GLY A 315 -6.07 -26.41 6.74
CA GLY A 315 -7.50 -26.71 6.77
C GLY A 315 -8.22 -26.24 8.04
N LYS A 316 -7.50 -25.66 9.02
CA LYS A 316 -8.06 -25.13 10.26
C LYS A 316 -7.72 -23.65 10.43
N LEU A 317 -8.58 -22.92 11.12
CA LEU A 317 -8.29 -21.53 11.47
C LEU A 317 -7.22 -21.48 12.56
N LEU A 318 -6.13 -20.77 12.29
CA LEU A 318 -5.14 -20.43 13.30
C LEU A 318 -5.73 -19.34 14.21
N LYS A 319 -5.94 -19.64 15.48
CA LYS A 319 -6.52 -18.71 16.46
C LYS A 319 -5.69 -18.69 17.74
N ASP A 320 -5.52 -17.51 18.34
CA ASP A 320 -5.08 -17.39 19.74
C ASP A 320 -6.07 -16.50 20.49
N LYS A 321 -6.27 -16.75 21.79
CA LYS A 321 -7.02 -15.85 22.66
C LYS A 321 -6.24 -14.56 22.88
N PHE A 322 -6.94 -13.45 23.13
CA PHE A 322 -6.26 -12.17 23.37
C PHE A 322 -5.22 -12.26 24.51
N LEU A 323 -5.56 -12.91 25.62
CA LEU A 323 -4.66 -13.00 26.77
C LEU A 323 -3.39 -13.83 26.45
N SER A 324 -3.56 -14.99 25.82
CA SER A 324 -2.44 -15.90 25.51
C SER A 324 -1.65 -15.50 24.26
N GLY A 325 -2.32 -14.96 23.25
CA GLY A 325 -1.74 -14.54 21.97
C GLY A 325 -1.12 -13.16 22.00
N PHE A 326 -1.55 -12.29 22.92
CA PHE A 326 -1.05 -10.92 23.04
C PHE A 326 -0.37 -10.64 24.39
N VAL A 327 -1.12 -10.70 25.51
CA VAL A 327 -0.62 -10.25 26.83
C VAL A 327 0.56 -11.08 27.33
N PHE A 328 0.51 -12.41 27.14
CA PHE A 328 1.60 -13.32 27.52
C PHE A 328 2.57 -13.62 26.39
N ASN A 329 2.49 -12.88 25.27
CA ASN A 329 3.33 -13.09 24.11
C ASN A 329 4.26 -11.89 23.88
N PRO A 330 5.53 -11.96 24.31
CA PRO A 330 6.46 -10.84 24.18
C PRO A 330 6.70 -10.45 22.71
N ARG A 331 6.59 -11.40 21.77
CA ARG A 331 6.76 -11.15 20.34
C ARG A 331 5.58 -10.36 19.77
N ALA A 332 4.35 -10.71 20.15
CA ALA A 332 3.17 -9.93 19.77
C ALA A 332 3.20 -8.52 20.35
N ILE A 333 3.70 -8.35 21.58
CA ILE A 333 3.90 -7.03 22.20
C ILE A 333 4.96 -6.22 21.41
N ALA A 334 6.06 -6.84 20.99
CA ALA A 334 7.07 -6.19 20.17
C ALA A 334 6.53 -5.78 18.79
N ASN A 335 5.78 -6.66 18.13
CA ASN A 335 5.10 -6.38 16.86
C ASN A 335 4.13 -5.21 17.00
N TYR A 336 3.37 -5.14 18.09
CA TYR A 336 2.50 -4.01 18.39
C TYR A 336 3.27 -2.70 18.60
N LYS A 337 4.39 -2.73 19.35
CA LYS A 337 5.24 -1.54 19.52
C LYS A 337 5.78 -1.04 18.17
N ARG A 338 6.23 -1.95 17.29
CA ARG A 338 6.68 -1.65 15.92
C ARG A 338 5.57 -1.01 15.08
N ALA A 339 4.35 -1.54 15.16
CA ALA A 339 3.21 -0.95 14.46
C ALA A 339 2.83 0.43 15.02
N LYS A 340 2.89 0.59 16.35
CA LYS A 340 2.56 1.83 17.04
C LYS A 340 3.54 2.96 16.74
N SER A 341 4.83 2.66 16.57
CA SER A 341 5.84 3.67 16.20
C SER A 341 5.64 4.26 14.81
N MET A 342 4.80 3.64 13.96
CA MET A 342 4.45 4.22 12.68
C MET A 342 3.45 5.38 12.85
N GLY A 343 2.66 5.45 13.93
CA GLY A 343 1.64 6.50 14.12
C GLY A 343 0.27 6.15 13.54
N ILE A 344 -0.02 4.85 13.33
CA ILE A 344 -1.27 4.38 12.71
C ILE A 344 -2.42 4.34 13.72
N GLU A 345 -3.60 4.76 13.29
CA GLU A 345 -4.83 4.65 14.08
C GLU A 345 -5.32 3.21 14.19
N GLN A 346 -5.97 2.88 15.30
CA GLN A 346 -6.46 1.53 15.57
C GLN A 346 -7.84 1.53 16.20
N ASN A 347 -8.57 0.45 16.01
CA ASN A 347 -9.75 0.12 16.79
C ASN A 347 -9.77 -1.40 17.09
N PHE A 348 -10.79 -1.83 17.84
CA PHE A 348 -10.98 -3.22 18.23
C PHE A 348 -12.24 -3.88 17.65
N LYS A 349 -12.86 -3.28 16.63
CA LYS A 349 -14.09 -3.80 16.01
C LYS A 349 -13.78 -5.00 15.12
N GLY A 350 -14.64 -6.02 15.20
CA GLY A 350 -14.52 -7.26 14.43
C GLY A 350 -13.70 -8.35 15.14
N GLU A 351 -13.65 -9.51 14.51
CA GLU A 351 -12.95 -10.70 15.01
C GLU A 351 -11.43 -10.48 15.00
N GLY A 352 -10.79 -10.72 16.15
CA GLY A 352 -9.38 -10.39 16.40
C GLY A 352 -8.50 -11.58 16.77
N GLU A 353 -9.06 -12.77 16.95
CA GLU A 353 -8.32 -13.96 17.38
C GLU A 353 -7.72 -14.76 16.22
N ILE A 354 -8.35 -14.68 15.04
CA ILE A 354 -7.87 -15.34 13.81
C ILE A 354 -6.55 -14.72 13.38
N LYS A 355 -5.60 -15.56 12.97
CA LYS A 355 -4.31 -15.18 12.38
C LYS A 355 -4.40 -15.08 10.85
N GLY A 356 -3.59 -14.21 10.28
CA GLY A 356 -3.53 -13.93 8.86
C GLY A 356 -2.30 -14.58 8.23
N GLY A 357 -1.85 -13.99 7.13
CA GLY A 357 -0.73 -14.48 6.37
C GLY A 357 -0.71 -13.88 4.97
N LEU A 358 0.10 -14.47 4.10
CA LEU A 358 0.25 -14.02 2.72
C LEU A 358 0.45 -15.21 1.80
N PHE A 359 -0.17 -15.16 0.62
CA PHE A 359 0.14 -16.07 -0.48
C PHE A 359 0.73 -15.28 -1.66
N ILE A 360 1.67 -15.89 -2.37
CA ILE A 360 2.03 -15.52 -3.74
C ILE A 360 1.63 -16.69 -4.62
N VAL A 361 0.78 -16.42 -5.60
CA VAL A 361 0.24 -17.43 -6.53
C VAL A 361 0.68 -17.05 -7.94
N GLY A 362 1.20 -18.03 -8.69
CA GLY A 362 1.54 -17.82 -10.09
C GLY A 362 0.29 -17.67 -10.97
N PRO A 363 0.45 -17.26 -12.25
CA PRO A 363 -0.69 -17.10 -13.15
C PRO A 363 -1.36 -18.46 -13.46
N GLY A 364 -2.65 -18.42 -13.73
CA GLY A 364 -3.43 -19.59 -14.11
C GLY A 364 -3.40 -20.68 -13.05
N GLY A 365 -2.93 -21.88 -13.43
CA GLY A 365 -2.83 -23.05 -12.55
C GLY A 365 -1.41 -23.40 -12.11
N THR A 366 -0.45 -22.47 -12.21
CA THR A 366 0.96 -22.72 -11.89
C THR A 366 1.24 -22.98 -10.41
N GLY A 367 0.28 -22.65 -9.54
CA GLY A 367 0.30 -23.03 -8.12
C GLY A 367 0.78 -21.92 -7.18
N ILE A 368 1.02 -22.30 -5.92
CA ILE A 368 1.43 -21.38 -4.86
C ILE A 368 2.96 -21.29 -4.85
N ALA A 369 3.46 -20.08 -5.13
CA ALA A 369 4.87 -19.74 -5.16
C ALA A 369 5.38 -19.17 -3.83
N TYR A 370 4.53 -18.90 -2.85
CA TYR A 370 4.97 -18.56 -1.49
C TYR A 370 3.78 -18.57 -0.54
N GLN A 371 4.02 -18.98 0.69
CA GLN A 371 3.05 -18.93 1.78
C GLN A 371 3.74 -18.42 3.04
N PHE A 372 3.34 -17.25 3.52
CA PHE A 372 3.72 -16.76 4.83
C PHE A 372 2.59 -16.98 5.84
N ILE A 373 2.91 -17.59 6.98
CA ILE A 373 1.95 -17.87 8.05
C ILE A 373 2.26 -16.97 9.26
N GLU A 374 1.29 -16.15 9.66
CA GLU A 374 1.39 -15.39 10.91
C GLU A 374 1.25 -16.35 12.10
N ARG A 375 2.34 -16.60 12.84
CA ARG A 375 2.33 -17.48 14.02
C ARG A 375 2.12 -16.73 15.33
N ASN A 376 2.50 -15.46 15.38
CA ASN A 376 2.22 -14.54 16.46
C ASN A 376 1.48 -13.33 15.91
N PHE A 377 0.63 -12.72 16.74
CA PHE A 377 -0.07 -11.52 16.33
C PHE A 377 0.92 -10.42 15.86
N GLY A 378 0.72 -9.94 14.64
CA GLY A 378 1.54 -8.93 13.99
C GLY A 378 2.88 -9.43 13.44
N ASP A 379 3.07 -10.74 13.27
CA ASP A 379 4.14 -11.23 12.39
C ASP A 379 3.79 -10.81 10.96
N TRP A 380 4.72 -10.14 10.27
CA TRP A 380 4.53 -9.67 8.90
C TRP A 380 5.42 -10.45 7.96
N ALA A 381 4.94 -10.71 6.75
CA ALA A 381 5.77 -11.29 5.71
C ALA A 381 6.98 -10.36 5.42
N PRO A 382 8.22 -10.88 5.38
CA PRO A 382 9.37 -10.06 5.03
C PRO A 382 9.22 -9.51 3.61
N VAL A 383 9.08 -8.18 3.46
CA VAL A 383 8.83 -7.53 2.16
C VAL A 383 9.92 -7.88 1.14
N ALA A 384 11.16 -7.97 1.60
CA ALA A 384 12.33 -8.43 0.85
C ALA A 384 12.09 -9.78 0.14
N GLU A 385 11.72 -10.78 0.91
CA GLU A 385 11.45 -12.15 0.43
C GLU A 385 10.26 -12.15 -0.53
N VAL A 386 9.18 -11.42 -0.20
CA VAL A 386 8.00 -11.30 -1.08
C VAL A 386 8.37 -10.72 -2.45
N VAL A 387 9.19 -9.67 -2.48
CA VAL A 387 9.66 -9.04 -3.73
C VAL A 387 10.57 -9.99 -4.52
N GLU A 388 11.48 -10.69 -3.86
CA GLU A 388 12.38 -11.64 -4.53
C GLU A 388 11.61 -12.78 -5.20
N ILE A 389 10.64 -13.39 -4.51
CA ILE A 389 9.80 -14.45 -5.10
C ILE A 389 9.03 -13.91 -6.31
N CYS A 390 8.47 -12.70 -6.21
CA CYS A 390 7.78 -12.07 -7.33
C CYS A 390 8.69 -11.83 -8.53
N ALA A 391 9.94 -11.41 -8.30
CA ALA A 391 10.92 -11.19 -9.37
C ALA A 391 11.26 -12.51 -10.09
N ARG A 392 11.41 -13.61 -9.35
CA ARG A 392 11.65 -14.94 -9.93
C ARG A 392 10.48 -15.43 -10.79
N LEU A 393 9.25 -15.19 -10.36
CA LEU A 393 8.05 -15.54 -11.14
C LEU A 393 8.01 -14.81 -12.49
N LYS A 394 8.45 -13.55 -12.55
CA LYS A 394 8.56 -12.80 -13.81
C LYS A 394 9.58 -13.41 -14.74
N ASN A 395 10.77 -13.76 -14.24
CA ASN A 395 11.84 -14.33 -15.06
C ASN A 395 11.43 -15.69 -15.65
N GLN A 396 10.77 -16.55 -14.88
CA GLN A 396 10.26 -17.84 -15.37
C GLN A 396 9.28 -17.67 -16.54
N GLN A 397 8.41 -16.66 -16.51
CA GLN A 397 7.48 -16.36 -17.61
C GLN A 397 8.20 -15.87 -18.87
N GLN A 398 9.33 -15.18 -18.73
CA GLN A 398 10.14 -14.71 -19.87
C GLN A 398 10.89 -15.88 -20.52
N ASP A 399 11.47 -16.76 -19.72
CA ASP A 399 12.22 -17.93 -20.20
C ASP A 399 11.31 -18.92 -20.95
N GLU A 400 10.08 -19.16 -20.47
CA GLU A 400 9.09 -19.99 -21.17
C GLU A 400 8.59 -19.34 -22.47
N GLY A 401 8.49 -18.01 -22.49
CA GLY A 401 8.10 -17.23 -23.67
C GLY A 401 9.13 -17.30 -24.80
N ASP A 402 10.42 -17.16 -24.49
CA ASP A 402 11.51 -17.21 -25.49
C ASP A 402 11.79 -18.65 -25.97
N SER A 403 11.62 -19.66 -25.10
CA SER A 403 11.76 -21.07 -25.49
C SER A 403 10.69 -21.54 -26.49
N SER A 404 9.54 -20.86 -26.54
CA SER A 404 8.45 -21.16 -27.48
C SER A 404 8.59 -20.50 -28.86
N ARG A 405 9.60 -19.64 -29.05
CA ARG A 405 9.93 -18.99 -30.32
C ARG A 405 11.19 -19.61 -30.94
N SER A 406 11.10 -20.83 -31.44
CA SER A 406 12.15 -21.38 -32.32
C SER A 406 12.09 -20.74 -33.72
N PRO A 407 13.23 -20.56 -34.42
CA PRO A 407 13.30 -19.81 -35.67
C PRO A 407 12.57 -20.57 -36.79
N GLN A 408 11.69 -19.88 -37.52
CA GLN A 408 11.31 -20.33 -38.85
C GLN A 408 12.58 -20.38 -39.70
N GLU A 409 13.01 -21.60 -40.04
CA GLU A 409 14.13 -21.84 -40.95
C GLU A 409 13.86 -21.14 -42.29
N HIS A 410 14.77 -20.25 -42.68
CA HIS A 410 14.95 -19.89 -44.07
C HIS A 410 15.41 -21.14 -44.85
N LYS A 411 14.57 -21.59 -45.77
CA LYS A 411 14.99 -22.29 -46.99
C LYS A 411 14.18 -21.80 -48.16
#